data_AF-A0A7L4FF15-F1
#
_entry.id   AF-A0A7L4FF15-F1
#
_cell.length_a   1.000
_cell.length_b   1.000
_cell.length_c   1.000
_cell.angle_alpha   90.00
_cell.angle_beta   90.00
_cell.angle_gamma   90.00
#
_symmetry.space_group_name_H-M   'P 1'
#
loop_
_entity.id
_entity.type
_entity.pdbx_description
1 polymer ?
#
loop_
_entity_poly.entity_id
_entity_poly.type
_entity_poly.pdbx_seq_one_letter_code
_entity_poly.pdbx_strand_id
1 'polypeptide(L)'
;LKQVFNKDKTFRPRKKFEPGTQRFELYKKAQASLKSGLDLKAVVQLPPGESINDWIAVHVVDFFNRINLIYGTMSEYCTEKSCPIMSGGLKYEYRWQDDSKYKKPTKLLAPQYM
;
A
#
# COMPACT_ATOMS: atom_id res chain seq x y z
N LEU A 1 -14.87 -8.20 5.37
CA LEU A 1 -13.59 -8.94 5.49
C LEU A 1 -13.48 -10.20 4.60
N LYS A 2 -14.50 -11.08 4.52
CA LYS A 2 -14.42 -12.31 3.69
C LYS A 2 -14.24 -12.06 2.17
N GLN A 3 -14.70 -10.93 1.64
CA GLN A 3 -14.56 -10.58 0.21
C GLN A 3 -13.17 -10.08 -0.20
N VAL A 4 -12.32 -9.65 0.74
CA VAL A 4 -10.98 -9.11 0.46
C VAL A 4 -9.95 -10.24 0.31
N PHE A 5 -10.16 -11.36 1.00
CA PHE A 5 -9.28 -12.53 0.99
C PHE A 5 -9.84 -13.69 0.15
N ASN A 6 -10.68 -13.39 -0.85
CA ASN A 6 -11.22 -14.42 -1.73
C ASN A 6 -10.11 -15.00 -2.62
N LYS A 7 -10.00 -16.33 -2.70
CA LYS A 7 -8.97 -17.07 -3.47
C LYS A 7 -9.01 -16.78 -4.97
N ASP A 8 -10.14 -16.28 -5.45
CA ASP A 8 -10.38 -15.96 -6.86
C ASP A 8 -9.96 -14.53 -7.23
N LYS A 9 -9.46 -13.74 -6.28
CA LYS A 9 -8.90 -12.40 -6.53
C LYS A 9 -7.37 -12.45 -6.65
N THR A 10 -6.81 -11.49 -7.37
CA THR A 10 -5.36 -11.35 -7.64
C THR A 10 -4.52 -11.11 -6.38
N PHE A 11 -5.12 -10.58 -5.31
CA PHE A 11 -4.47 -10.43 -4.01
C PHE A 11 -4.43 -11.77 -3.26
N ARG A 12 -3.35 -12.51 -3.47
CA ARG A 12 -3.03 -13.74 -2.73
C ARG A 12 -1.83 -13.47 -1.82
N PRO A 13 -2.03 -13.16 -0.52
CA PRO A 13 -0.91 -13.01 0.39
C PRO A 13 -0.16 -14.34 0.50
N ARG A 14 1.01 -14.44 -0.15
CA ARG A 14 1.93 -15.57 0.05
C ARG A 14 2.45 -15.49 1.48
N LYS A 15 1.95 -16.40 2.32
CA LYS A 15 2.34 -16.47 3.72
C LYS A 15 3.72 -17.11 3.86
N LYS A 16 4.56 -16.38 4.60
CA LYS A 16 5.82 -16.76 5.26
C LYS A 16 7.07 -16.44 4.44
N PHE A 17 7.74 -15.34 4.81
CA PHE A 17 9.18 -15.24 4.61
C PHE A 17 9.83 -16.41 5.35
N GLU A 18 10.83 -17.04 4.72
CA GLU A 18 11.49 -18.21 5.30
C GLU A 18 12.29 -17.79 6.55
N PRO A 19 12.05 -18.39 7.72
CA PRO A 19 12.81 -18.10 8.93
C PRO A 19 14.31 -18.28 8.71
N GLY A 20 15.12 -17.35 9.23
CA GLY A 20 16.58 -17.37 9.06
C GLY A 20 17.09 -16.65 7.79
N THR A 21 16.20 -16.17 6.92
CA THR A 21 16.60 -15.30 5.80
C THR A 21 16.69 -13.83 6.22
N GLN A 22 17.59 -13.06 5.60
CA GLN A 22 17.68 -11.61 5.82
C GLN A 22 16.32 -10.92 5.58
N ARG A 23 15.58 -11.37 4.57
CA ARG A 23 14.24 -10.87 4.24
C ARG A 23 13.24 -11.11 5.38
N PHE A 24 13.30 -12.26 6.05
CA PHE A 24 12.45 -12.55 7.21
C PHE A 24 12.81 -11.67 8.41
N GLU A 25 14.09 -11.47 8.69
CA GLU A 25 14.52 -10.61 9.80
C GLU A 25 14.14 -9.14 9.57
N LEU A 26 14.33 -8.62 8.35
CA LEU A 26 13.88 -7.27 7.99
C LEU A 26 12.36 -7.11 8.12
N TYR A 27 11.58 -8.08 7.64
CA TYR A 27 10.13 -8.07 7.81
C TYR A 27 9.72 -8.07 9.29
N LYS A 28 10.38 -8.85 10.13
CA LYS A 28 10.12 -8.91 11.57
C LYS A 28 10.42 -7.58 12.26
N LYS A 29 11.54 -6.93 11.92
CA LYS A 29 11.89 -5.58 12.42
C LYS A 29 10.82 -4.55 12.00
N ALA A 30 10.39 -4.57 10.73
CA ALA A 30 9.33 -3.69 10.22
C ALA A 30 7.93 -4.00 10.82
N GLN A 31 7.64 -5.24 11.20
CA GLN A 31 6.39 -5.56 11.90
C GLN A 31 6.39 -5.04 13.35
N ALA A 32 7.54 -5.08 14.02
CA ALA A 32 7.69 -4.57 15.37
C ALA A 32 7.45 -3.06 15.43
N SER A 33 7.85 -2.31 14.41
CA SER A 33 7.67 -0.86 14.31
C SER A 33 6.21 -0.40 14.17
N LEU A 34 5.30 -1.30 13.78
CA LEU A 34 3.89 -0.99 13.55
C LEU A 34 2.94 -1.34 14.72
N LYS A 35 3.47 -1.71 15.90
CA LYS A 35 2.63 -1.90 17.09
C LYS A 35 2.24 -0.55 17.71
N SER A 36 0.95 -0.38 18.03
CA SER A 36 0.39 0.81 18.67
C SER A 36 1.12 1.17 19.97
N GLY A 37 1.51 2.44 20.14
CA GLY A 37 2.19 2.96 21.34
C GLY A 37 3.71 3.12 21.21
N LEU A 38 4.29 2.87 20.03
CA LEU A 38 5.71 3.10 19.75
C LEU A 38 5.96 4.49 19.15
N ASP A 39 7.14 5.06 19.44
CA ASP A 39 7.62 6.26 18.74
C ASP A 39 7.89 5.93 17.27
N LEU A 40 6.95 6.31 16.40
CA LEU A 40 7.03 6.10 14.96
C LEU A 40 8.32 6.65 14.37
N LYS A 41 8.83 7.78 14.88
CA LYS A 41 10.04 8.40 14.35
C LYS A 41 11.26 7.52 14.60
N ALA A 42 11.35 6.88 15.76
CA ALA A 42 12.45 5.98 16.10
C ALA A 42 12.41 4.69 15.27
N VAL A 43 11.22 4.15 15.04
CA VAL A 43 11.06 2.80 14.46
C VAL A 43 11.06 2.77 12.92
N VAL A 44 10.92 3.93 12.25
CA VAL A 44 11.12 4.03 10.80
C VAL A 44 12.58 4.22 10.40
N GLN A 45 13.48 4.46 11.37
CA GLN A 45 14.90 4.65 11.09
C GLN A 45 15.51 3.40 10.47
N LEU A 46 16.46 3.59 9.55
CA LEU A 46 17.24 2.51 8.98
C LEU A 46 18.02 1.80 10.11
N PRO A 47 17.85 0.48 10.32
CA PRO A 47 18.62 -0.23 11.33
C PRO A 47 20.12 -0.25 10.99
N PRO A 48 21.01 -0.21 11.99
CA PRO A 48 22.45 -0.27 11.77
C PRO A 48 22.86 -1.52 11.00
N GLY A 49 23.69 -1.36 9.96
CA GLY A 49 24.21 -2.45 9.14
C GLY A 49 23.26 -2.95 8.05
N GLU A 50 22.06 -2.38 7.90
CA GLU A 50 21.13 -2.75 6.83
C GLU A 50 21.25 -1.84 5.60
N SER A 51 20.89 -2.38 4.43
CA SER A 51 20.79 -1.63 3.18
C SER A 51 19.53 -0.77 3.15
N ILE A 52 19.68 0.50 2.76
CA ILE A 52 18.54 1.43 2.64
C ILE A 52 17.53 0.96 1.60
N ASN A 53 17.99 0.39 0.48
CA ASN A 53 17.10 -0.08 -0.58
C ASN A 53 16.25 -1.27 -0.11
N ASP A 54 16.84 -2.18 0.66
CA ASP A 54 16.13 -3.34 1.20
C ASP A 54 15.12 -2.92 2.28
N TRP A 55 15.51 -1.95 3.13
CA TRP A 55 14.62 -1.38 4.14
C TRP A 55 13.40 -0.71 3.51
N ILE A 56 13.61 0.12 2.49
CA ILE A 56 12.52 0.76 1.73
C ILE A 56 11.66 -0.31 1.05
N ALA A 57 12.25 -1.31 0.40
CA ALA A 57 11.51 -2.34 -0.30
C ALA A 57 10.55 -3.12 0.63
N VAL A 58 11.03 -3.50 1.82
CA VAL A 58 10.20 -4.20 2.83
C VAL A 58 9.04 -3.30 3.29
N HIS A 59 9.31 -2.02 3.55
CA HIS A 59 8.27 -1.08 3.97
C HIS A 59 7.25 -0.78 2.87
N VAL A 60 7.69 -0.58 1.62
CA VAL A 60 6.79 -0.32 0.48
C VAL A 60 5.82 -1.48 0.29
N VAL A 61 6.29 -2.73 0.38
CA VAL A 61 5.43 -3.91 0.26
C VAL A 61 4.43 -3.97 1.42
N ASP A 62 4.85 -3.68 2.66
CA ASP A 62 3.94 -3.65 3.82
C ASP A 62 2.88 -2.55 3.67
N PHE A 63 3.28 -1.33 3.28
CA PHE A 63 2.36 -0.22 3.06
C PHE A 63 1.36 -0.50 1.94
N PHE A 64 1.82 -1.01 0.79
CA PHE A 64 0.95 -1.37 -0.32
C PHE A 64 -0.12 -2.38 0.10
N ASN A 65 0.28 -3.44 0.80
CA ASN A 65 -0.66 -4.45 1.28
C ASN A 65 -1.68 -3.87 2.26
N ARG A 66 -1.25 -3.01 3.18
CA ARG A 66 -2.14 -2.37 4.17
C ARG A 66 -3.11 -1.38 3.53
N ILE A 67 -2.64 -0.54 2.61
CA ILE A 67 -3.48 0.40 1.88
C ILE A 67 -4.55 -0.36 1.08
N ASN A 68 -4.18 -1.47 0.42
CA ASN A 68 -5.15 -2.30 -0.29
C ASN A 68 -6.22 -2.91 0.63
N LEU A 69 -5.85 -3.30 1.85
CA LEU A 69 -6.82 -3.77 2.84
C LEU A 69 -7.81 -2.67 3.24
N ILE A 70 -7.30 -1.45 3.49
CA ILE A 70 -8.13 -0.29 3.84
C ILE A 70 -9.03 0.11 2.67
N TYR A 71 -8.48 0.20 1.47
CA TYR A 71 -9.27 0.50 0.26
C TYR A 71 -10.35 -0.56 0.03
N GLY A 72 -10.02 -1.84 0.23
CA GLY A 72 -10.96 -2.94 0.12
C GLY A 72 -12.13 -2.90 1.11
N THR A 73 -12.06 -2.14 2.21
CA THR A 73 -13.23 -1.95 3.10
C THR A 73 -14.14 -0.81 2.65
N MET A 74 -13.68 0.09 1.79
CA MET A 74 -14.46 1.24 1.30
C MET A 74 -14.77 1.18 -0.20
N SER A 75 -14.17 0.25 -0.94
CA SER A 75 -14.26 0.19 -2.41
C SER A 75 -15.70 0.04 -2.92
N GLU A 76 -16.60 -0.57 -2.14
CA GLU A 76 -18.01 -0.70 -2.51
C GLU A 76 -18.78 0.63 -2.48
N TYR A 77 -18.30 1.62 -1.71
CA TYR A 77 -18.89 2.96 -1.63
C TYR A 77 -18.23 3.95 -2.60
N CYS A 78 -17.03 3.64 -3.10
CA CYS A 78 -16.32 4.41 -4.11
C CYS A 78 -16.76 3.98 -5.52
N THR A 79 -17.80 4.62 -6.04
CA THR A 79 -18.38 4.35 -7.36
C THR A 79 -18.11 5.51 -8.31
N GLU A 80 -18.35 5.31 -9.60
CA GLU A 80 -18.27 6.39 -10.60
C GLU A 80 -19.17 7.58 -10.27
N LYS A 81 -20.31 7.34 -9.62
CA LYS A 81 -21.28 8.37 -9.22
C LYS A 81 -20.87 9.10 -7.94
N SER A 82 -20.40 8.36 -6.93
CA SER A 82 -20.01 8.94 -5.63
C SER A 82 -18.62 9.58 -5.67
N CYS A 83 -17.72 9.08 -6.52
CA CYS A 83 -16.35 9.56 -6.65
C CYS A 83 -15.97 9.80 -8.13
N PRO A 84 -16.59 10.80 -8.78
CA PRO A 84 -16.45 11.06 -10.22
C PRO A 84 -15.06 11.61 -10.60
N ILE A 85 -14.24 11.99 -9.62
CA ILE A 85 -12.86 12.43 -9.81
C ILE A 85 -12.00 11.84 -8.69
N MET A 86 -10.74 11.55 -8.96
CA MET A 86 -9.78 11.25 -7.91
C MET A 86 -9.40 12.56 -7.19
N SER A 87 -9.78 12.69 -5.93
CA SER A 87 -9.58 13.92 -5.15
C SER A 87 -9.12 13.68 -3.72
N GLY A 88 -8.28 14.58 -3.20
CA GLY A 88 -7.84 14.64 -1.80
C GLY A 88 -8.61 15.72 -1.05
N GLY A 89 -9.93 15.54 -0.92
CA GLY A 89 -10.84 16.59 -0.46
C GLY A 89 -11.08 17.69 -1.51
N LEU A 90 -11.64 18.83 -1.11
CA LEU A 90 -12.08 19.89 -2.03
C LEU A 90 -10.93 20.65 -2.71
N LYS A 91 -9.71 20.58 -2.16
CA LYS A 91 -8.57 21.39 -2.59
C LYS A 91 -7.68 20.73 -3.63
N TYR A 92 -7.70 19.40 -3.72
CA TYR A 92 -6.71 18.65 -4.50
C TYR A 92 -7.41 17.67 -5.45
N GLU A 93 -7.12 17.81 -6.74
CA GLU A 93 -7.50 16.85 -7.79
C GLU A 93 -6.24 16.13 -8.25
N TYR A 94 -6.29 14.80 -8.33
CA TYR A 94 -5.19 13.97 -8.83
C TYR A 94 -5.48 13.51 -10.26
N ARG A 95 -4.44 13.52 -11.09
CA ARG A 95 -4.52 13.17 -12.51
C ARG A 95 -3.54 12.07 -12.83
N TRP A 96 -4.01 11.09 -13.58
CA TRP A 96 -3.21 9.94 -13.96
C TRP A 96 -2.42 10.21 -15.23
N GLN A 97 -1.18 9.74 -15.26
CA GLN A 97 -0.36 9.72 -16.45
C GLN A 97 0.47 8.44 -16.41
N ASP A 98 0.52 7.74 -17.54
CA ASP A 98 1.41 6.62 -17.76
C ASP A 98 2.02 6.69 -19.17
N ASP A 99 3.04 5.87 -19.41
CA ASP A 99 3.78 5.87 -20.68
C ASP A 99 3.01 5.18 -21.82
N SER A 100 1.82 4.65 -21.54
CA SER A 100 1.05 3.80 -22.45
C SER A 100 -0.23 4.48 -22.93
N LYS A 101 -1.32 4.33 -22.18
CA LYS A 101 -2.68 4.76 -22.49
C LYS A 101 -2.88 6.24 -22.18
N TYR A 102 -2.30 6.75 -21.10
CA TYR A 102 -2.54 8.13 -20.63
C TYR A 102 -1.27 8.98 -20.72
N LYS A 103 -0.88 9.35 -21.93
CA LYS A 103 0.35 10.13 -22.22
C LYS A 103 0.36 11.58 -21.70
N LYS A 104 -0.78 12.08 -21.21
CA LYS A 104 -0.94 13.42 -20.63
C LYS A 104 -1.73 13.31 -19.32
N PRO A 105 -1.56 14.24 -18.37
CA PRO A 105 -2.31 14.22 -17.10
C PRO A 105 -3.82 14.21 -17.32
N THR A 106 -4.42 13.05 -17.12
CA THR A 106 -5.82 12.76 -17.46
C THR A 106 -6.66 12.64 -16.19
N LYS A 107 -7.85 13.26 -16.20
CA LYS A 107 -8.83 13.07 -15.13
C LYS A 107 -9.37 11.64 -15.21
N LEU A 108 -9.24 10.91 -14.12
CA LEU A 108 -9.88 9.61 -13.96
C LEU A 108 -10.84 9.65 -12.77
N LEU A 109 -11.85 8.78 -12.85
CA LEU A 109 -12.72 8.49 -11.72
C LEU A 109 -11.87 7.88 -10.60
N ALA A 110 -12.18 8.16 -9.33
CA ALA A 110 -11.40 7.62 -8.22
C ALA A 110 -11.25 6.08 -8.25
N PRO A 111 -12.30 5.27 -8.52
CA PRO A 111 -12.14 3.81 -8.56
C PRO A 111 -11.32 3.30 -9.76
N GLN A 112 -11.11 4.13 -10.80
CA GLN A 112 -10.24 3.79 -11.94
C GLN A 112 -8.80 4.27 -11.74
N TYR A 113 -8.60 5.30 -10.90
CA TYR A 113 -7.28 5.82 -10.56
C TYR A 113 -6.54 4.91 -9.56
N MET A 114 -7.29 4.33 -8.62
CA MET A 114 -6.77 3.43 -7.57
C MET A 114 -6.43 2.05 -8.13
#